data_AF-A0A1H6UZ27-F1
#
_entry.id   AF-A0A1H6UZ27-F1
#
_cell.length_a   1.000
_cell.length_b   1.000
_cell.length_c   1.000
_cell.angle_alpha   90.00
_cell.angle_beta   90.00
_cell.angle_gamma   90.00
#
_symmetry.space_group_name_H-M   'P 1'
#
loop_
_entity.id
_entity.type
_entity.pdbx_description
1 polymer ?
#
loop_
_entity_poly.entity_id
_entity_poly.type
_entity_poly.pdbx_seq_one_letter_code
_entity_poly.pdbx_strand_id
1 'polypeptide(L)'
;MIEKETYKKELKRMFDSLSGGNKTTDRCGIKCSQCPLKKICNNNIYAFDIIEAVEKWSKEHPQKKYKVSKLEYDIMRAAIDYSCEEEAFKDVDILYELLLNGYFKGAKPNDKIIDFFKNCEVV
;
A
#
# COMPACT_ATOMS: atom_id res chain seq x y z
N MET A 1 -6.15 -0.29 3.82
CA MET A 1 -6.14 -0.88 5.17
C MET A 1 -6.25 -2.36 5.01
N ILE A 2 -5.18 -3.10 5.29
CA ILE A 2 -5.31 -4.54 5.51
C ILE A 2 -6.30 -4.67 6.67
N GLU A 3 -7.39 -5.42 6.46
CA GLU A 3 -8.35 -5.69 7.51
C GLU A 3 -7.60 -6.25 8.74
N LYS A 4 -7.96 -5.79 9.94
CA LYS A 4 -7.28 -6.12 11.20
C LYS A 4 -7.05 -7.63 11.39
N GLU A 5 -7.94 -8.45 10.83
CA GLU A 5 -7.84 -9.92 10.86
C GLU A 5 -6.83 -10.49 9.84
N THR A 6 -6.70 -9.88 8.67
CA THR A 6 -5.64 -10.22 7.69
C THR A 6 -4.27 -9.80 8.22
N TYR A 7 -4.19 -8.67 8.93
CA TYR A 7 -2.98 -8.19 9.59
C TYR A 7 -2.49 -9.14 10.70
N LYS A 8 -3.40 -9.63 11.55
CA LYS A 8 -3.09 -10.64 12.58
C LYS A 8 -2.64 -11.96 11.97
N LYS A 9 -3.23 -12.39 10.85
CA LYS A 9 -2.85 -13.63 10.15
C LYS A 9 -1.42 -13.56 9.61
N GLU A 10 -1.03 -12.43 9.01
CA GLU A 10 0.34 -12.26 8.50
C GLU A 10 1.38 -12.17 9.62
N LEU A 11 1.07 -11.48 10.73
CA LEU A 11 1.94 -11.46 11.92
C LEU A 11 2.12 -12.86 12.53
N LYS A 12 1.03 -13.63 12.65
CA LYS A 12 1.09 -15.00 13.15
C LYS A 12 1.89 -15.90 12.21
N ARG A 13 1.69 -15.78 10.89
CA ARG A 13 2.46 -16.51 9.87
C ARG A 13 3.95 -16.20 9.94
N MET A 14 4.32 -14.94 10.14
CA MET A 14 5.73 -14.54 10.33
C MET A 14 6.31 -15.15 11.62
N PHE A 15 5.56 -15.11 12.72
CA PHE A 15 5.99 -15.67 14.00
C PHE A 15 6.12 -17.20 13.97
N ASP A 16 5.17 -17.91 13.37
CA ASP A 16 5.20 -19.36 13.17
C ASP A 16 6.38 -19.79 12.27
N SER A 17 6.76 -18.95 11.30
CA SER A 17 7.93 -19.17 10.45
C SER A 17 9.27 -18.96 11.16
N LEU A 18 9.29 -18.18 12.25
CA LEU A 18 10.48 -17.92 13.07
C LEU A 18 10.64 -18.91 14.23
N SER A 19 9.53 -19.44 14.75
CA SER A 19 9.50 -20.38 15.89
C SER A 19 9.61 -21.85 15.46
N GLY A 20 9.37 -22.14 14.18
CA GLY A 20 9.69 -23.43 13.56
C GLY A 20 11.18 -23.57 13.27
N GLY A 21 11.94 -23.97 14.30
CA GLY A 21 13.34 -24.36 14.15
C GLY A 21 13.51 -25.52 13.17
N ASN A 22 13.70 -25.20 11.88
CA ASN A 22 14.61 -25.87 10.95
C ASN A 22 14.37 -25.35 9.52
N LYS A 23 15.45 -24.86 8.93
CA LYS A 23 15.76 -24.85 7.49
C LYS A 23 14.81 -24.06 6.59
N THR A 24 15.36 -22.95 6.09
CA THR A 24 15.24 -22.47 4.70
C THR A 24 13.92 -22.79 4.00
N THR A 25 13.03 -21.82 3.91
CA THR A 25 12.15 -21.77 2.74
C THR A 25 12.03 -20.34 2.23
N ASP A 26 12.28 -20.18 0.94
CA ASP A 26 11.96 -19.04 0.09
C ASP A 26 10.43 -18.73 0.04
N ARG A 27 9.70 -18.90 1.17
CA ARG A 27 8.25 -18.65 1.27
C ARG A 27 7.91 -17.19 1.59
N CYS A 28 8.88 -16.43 2.09
CA CYS A 28 8.86 -14.99 1.97
C CYS A 28 9.48 -14.72 0.60
N GLY A 29 8.73 -14.24 -0.39
CA GLY A 29 9.27 -13.84 -1.70
C GLY A 29 10.28 -12.68 -1.64
N ILE A 30 10.78 -12.35 -0.45
CA ILE A 30 11.75 -11.33 -0.11
C ILE A 30 13.02 -12.07 0.28
N LYS A 31 14.11 -11.86 -0.48
CA LYS A 31 15.42 -12.44 -0.14
C LYS A 31 15.86 -11.90 1.23
N CYS A 32 16.62 -12.65 2.03
CA CYS A 32 17.17 -12.13 3.31
C CYS A 32 17.94 -10.81 3.13
N SER A 33 18.54 -10.58 1.97
CA SER A 33 19.21 -9.33 1.61
C SER A 33 18.28 -8.11 1.48
N GLN A 34 16.97 -8.36 1.33
CA GLN A 34 15.87 -7.41 1.20
C GLN A 34 14.98 -7.39 2.46
N CYS A 35 15.26 -8.25 3.44
CA CYS A 35 14.56 -8.24 4.72
C CYS A 35 14.99 -7.00 5.52
N PRO A 36 14.07 -6.18 6.05
CA PRO A 36 14.43 -5.02 6.88
C PRO A 36 15.15 -5.43 8.17
N LEU A 37 15.10 -6.72 8.53
CA LEU A 37 15.80 -7.34 9.67
C LEU A 37 17.19 -7.90 9.29
N LYS A 38 17.81 -7.44 8.20
CA LYS A 38 19.07 -7.96 7.63
C LYS A 38 20.24 -8.07 8.62
N LYS A 39 20.27 -7.25 9.68
CA LYS A 39 21.30 -7.33 10.74
C LYS A 39 21.12 -8.53 11.69
N ILE A 40 20.01 -9.24 11.61
CA ILE A 40 19.47 -10.02 12.74
C ILE A 40 19.19 -11.49 12.37
N CYS A 41 19.71 -11.97 11.24
CA CYS A 41 19.52 -13.37 10.82
C CYS A 41 20.21 -14.42 11.73
N ASN A 42 20.94 -14.00 12.77
CA ASN A 42 21.70 -14.89 13.67
C ASN A 42 21.48 -14.64 15.18
N ASN A 43 20.61 -13.72 15.61
CA ASN A 43 20.38 -13.42 17.02
C ASN A 43 18.89 -13.42 17.38
N ASN A 44 18.58 -13.72 18.66
CA ASN A 44 17.23 -13.65 19.22
C ASN A 44 16.61 -12.28 18.93
N ILE A 45 15.45 -12.26 18.29
CA ILE A 45 14.74 -11.04 17.89
C ILE A 45 13.74 -10.66 18.98
N TYR A 46 13.82 -9.42 19.48
CA TYR A 46 12.78 -8.88 20.36
C TYR A 46 11.61 -8.34 19.52
N ALA A 47 10.37 -8.55 19.99
CA ALA A 47 9.17 -8.15 19.25
C ALA A 47 9.13 -6.64 18.92
N PHE A 48 9.74 -5.80 19.76
CA PHE A 48 9.85 -4.36 19.54
C PHE A 48 10.67 -4.00 18.29
N ASP A 49 11.81 -4.66 18.07
CA ASP A 49 12.68 -4.42 16.91
C ASP A 49 11.99 -4.77 15.58
N ILE A 50 11.12 -5.78 15.60
CA ILE A 50 10.29 -6.17 14.45
C ILE A 50 9.27 -5.08 14.16
N ILE A 51 8.57 -4.59 15.19
CA ILE A 51 7.55 -3.54 15.05
C ILE A 51 8.19 -2.29 14.46
N GLU A 52 9.33 -1.84 14.99
CA GLU A 52 10.01 -0.63 14.51
C GLU A 52 10.50 -0.77 13.07
N ALA A 53 11.12 -1.91 12.71
CA ALA A 53 11.58 -2.16 11.35
C ALA A 53 10.42 -2.23 10.34
N VAL A 54 9.28 -2.80 10.75
CA VAL A 54 8.06 -2.90 9.93
C VAL A 54 7.38 -1.54 9.79
N GLU A 55 7.27 -0.75 10.86
CA GLU A 55 6.73 0.61 10.79
C GLU A 55 7.57 1.50 9.87
N LYS A 56 8.89 1.40 9.97
CA LYS A 56 9.81 2.09 9.08
C LYS A 56 9.61 1.65 7.63
N TRP A 57 9.59 0.35 7.37
CA TRP A 57 9.38 -0.18 6.03
C TRP A 57 8.02 0.21 5.45
N SER A 58 6.95 0.20 6.25
CA SER A 58 5.60 0.61 5.83
C SER A 58 5.49 2.10 5.51
N LYS A 59 6.28 2.95 6.18
CA LYS A 59 6.39 4.38 5.86
C LYS A 59 7.16 4.60 4.55
N GLU A 60 8.21 3.81 4.31
CA GLU A 60 9.04 3.86 3.11
C GLU A 60 8.36 3.22 1.88
N HIS A 61 7.46 2.25 2.10
CA HIS A 61 6.76 1.50 1.05
C HIS A 61 5.24 1.60 1.24
N PRO A 62 4.64 2.79 1.06
CA PRO A 62 3.21 2.97 1.20
C PRO A 62 2.49 2.07 0.19
N GLN A 63 1.65 1.16 0.69
CA GLN A 63 0.84 0.32 -0.18
C GLN A 63 -0.15 1.19 -0.95
N LYS A 64 -0.06 1.15 -2.28
CA LYS A 64 -1.03 1.81 -3.15
C LYS A 64 -2.38 1.13 -2.94
N LYS A 65 -3.36 1.94 -2.53
CA LYS A 65 -4.70 1.50 -2.17
C LYS A 65 -5.58 1.30 -3.40
N TYR A 66 -5.32 2.05 -4.47
CA TYR A 66 -6.19 2.12 -5.63
C TYR A 66 -5.46 1.58 -6.86
N LYS A 67 -6.16 0.76 -7.64
CA LYS A 67 -5.68 0.25 -8.93
C LYS A 67 -6.41 1.00 -10.02
N VAL A 68 -5.66 1.67 -10.88
CA VAL A 68 -6.20 2.44 -12.00
C VAL A 68 -5.56 1.97 -13.30
N SER A 69 -6.31 2.05 -14.38
CA SER A 69 -5.78 1.92 -15.73
C SER A 69 -4.88 3.10 -16.09
N LYS A 70 -4.09 2.94 -17.15
CA LYS A 70 -3.27 4.04 -17.68
C LYS A 70 -4.11 5.26 -18.08
N LEU A 71 -5.28 5.03 -18.68
CA LEU A 71 -6.22 6.10 -19.07
C LEU A 71 -6.70 6.90 -17.86
N GLU A 72 -7.16 6.22 -16.81
CA GLU A 72 -7.60 6.87 -15.57
C GLU A 72 -6.47 7.68 -14.92
N TYR A 73 -5.25 7.13 -14.90
CA TYR A 73 -4.09 7.84 -14.39
C TYR A 73 -3.80 9.12 -15.17
N ASP A 74 -3.86 9.07 -16.50
CA ASP A 74 -3.58 10.22 -17.36
C ASP A 74 -4.67 11.31 -17.22
N ILE A 75 -5.93 10.92 -17.06
CA ILE A 75 -7.04 11.85 -16.77
C ILE A 75 -6.82 12.57 -15.44
N MET A 76 -6.46 11.84 -14.38
CA MET A 76 -6.16 12.48 -13.08
C MET A 76 -4.93 13.37 -13.15
N ARG A 77 -3.91 12.96 -13.89
CA ARG A 77 -2.71 13.76 -14.08
C ARG A 77 -3.04 15.09 -14.77
N ALA A 78 -3.87 15.05 -15.81
CA ALA A 78 -4.35 16.24 -16.46
C ALA A 78 -5.10 17.15 -15.48
N ALA A 79 -6.01 16.62 -14.65
CA ALA A 79 -6.72 17.40 -13.65
C ALA A 79 -5.77 18.10 -12.66
N ILE A 80 -4.71 17.43 -12.21
CA ILE A 80 -3.66 18.02 -11.36
C ILE A 80 -2.89 19.11 -12.11
N ASP A 81 -2.54 18.88 -13.39
CA ASP A 81 -1.85 19.88 -14.20
C ASP A 81 -2.71 21.14 -14.43
N TYR A 82 -4.04 21.04 -14.29
CA TYR A 82 -5.01 22.15 -14.29
C TYR A 82 -5.33 22.72 -12.89
N SER A 83 -4.52 22.39 -11.87
CA SER A 83 -4.66 22.92 -10.50
C SER A 83 -5.88 22.43 -9.69
N CYS A 84 -6.47 21.28 -10.05
CA CYS A 84 -7.60 20.69 -9.31
C CYS A 84 -7.15 19.75 -8.17
N GLU A 85 -5.87 19.69 -7.81
CA GLU A 85 -5.33 18.66 -6.90
C GLU A 85 -5.97 18.66 -5.50
N GLU A 86 -6.36 19.83 -4.99
CA GLU A 86 -6.97 19.98 -3.66
C GLU A 86 -8.50 19.79 -3.66
N GLU A 87 -9.12 19.68 -4.83
CA GLU A 87 -10.55 19.50 -4.98
C GLU A 87 -10.97 18.05 -4.74
N ALA A 88 -12.24 17.85 -4.36
CA ALA A 88 -12.81 16.51 -4.29
C ALA A 88 -13.32 16.06 -5.66
N PHE A 89 -13.44 14.75 -5.87
CA PHE A 89 -13.97 14.20 -7.13
C PHE A 89 -15.30 14.82 -7.56
N LYS A 90 -16.21 15.09 -6.60
CA LYS A 90 -17.52 15.69 -6.86
C LYS A 90 -17.48 17.15 -7.31
N ASP A 91 -16.37 17.85 -7.05
CA ASP A 91 -16.24 19.28 -7.34
C ASP A 91 -15.69 19.51 -8.76
N VAL A 92 -15.15 18.46 -9.39
CA VAL A 92 -14.70 18.45 -10.78
C VAL A 92 -15.68 17.63 -11.62
N ASP A 93 -16.57 18.29 -12.34
CA ASP A 93 -17.69 17.68 -13.09
C ASP A 93 -17.27 16.44 -13.90
N ILE A 94 -16.21 16.55 -14.71
CA ILE A 94 -15.76 15.44 -15.56
C ILE A 94 -15.26 14.24 -14.74
N LEU A 95 -14.58 14.47 -13.62
CA LEU A 95 -14.11 13.39 -12.75
C LEU A 95 -15.25 12.75 -11.98
N TYR A 96 -16.25 13.56 -11.59
CA TYR A 96 -17.44 13.06 -10.94
C TYR A 96 -18.27 12.17 -11.86
N GLU A 97 -18.51 12.60 -13.10
CA GLU A 97 -19.21 11.79 -14.10
C GLU A 97 -18.49 10.47 -14.37
N LEU A 98 -17.17 10.49 -14.55
CA LEU A 98 -16.38 9.28 -14.73
C LEU A 98 -16.49 8.34 -13.52
N LEU A 99 -16.41 8.89 -12.30
CA LEU A 99 -16.61 8.13 -11.06
C LEU A 99 -17.99 7.44 -11.02
N LEU A 100 -19.05 8.16 -11.38
CA LEU A 100 -20.41 7.61 -11.45
C LEU A 100 -20.55 6.51 -12.51
N ASN A 101 -19.75 6.57 -13.58
CA ASN A 101 -19.67 5.55 -14.62
C ASN A 101 -18.75 4.36 -14.27
N GLY A 102 -18.24 4.30 -13.04
CA GLY A 102 -17.48 3.16 -12.54
C GLY A 102 -15.97 3.23 -12.77
N TYR A 103 -15.45 4.38 -13.24
CA TYR A 103 -14.02 4.65 -13.23
C TYR A 103 -13.53 4.97 -11.81
N PHE A 104 -12.21 4.94 -11.62
CA PHE A 104 -11.52 5.24 -10.35
C PHE A 104 -11.99 4.34 -9.21
N LYS A 105 -12.01 3.02 -9.45
CA LYS A 105 -12.54 2.03 -8.51
C LYS A 105 -12.02 2.21 -7.09
N GLY A 106 -12.94 2.44 -6.16
CA GLY A 106 -12.65 2.63 -4.74
C GLY A 106 -12.50 4.08 -4.29
N ALA A 107 -12.48 5.04 -5.23
CA ALA A 107 -12.68 6.46 -4.93
C ALA A 107 -14.11 6.71 -4.44
N LYS A 108 -14.27 7.77 -3.66
CA LYS A 108 -15.57 8.32 -3.24
C LYS A 108 -15.72 9.76 -3.72
N PRO A 109 -16.95 10.27 -3.88
CA PRO A 109 -17.18 11.64 -4.33
C PRO A 109 -16.48 12.72 -3.48
N ASN A 110 -16.30 12.47 -2.18
CA ASN A 110 -15.63 13.41 -1.26
C ASN A 110 -14.11 13.15 -1.11
N ASP A 111 -13.55 12.15 -1.80
CA ASP A 111 -12.10 11.93 -1.75
C ASP A 111 -11.39 13.06 -2.50
N LYS A 112 -10.28 13.55 -1.96
CA LYS A 112 -9.42 14.52 -2.65
C LYS A 112 -8.67 13.87 -3.80
N ILE A 113 -8.58 14.58 -4.92
CA ILE A 113 -7.89 14.09 -6.13
C ILE A 113 -6.43 13.77 -5.83
N ILE A 114 -5.70 14.64 -5.13
CA ILE A 114 -4.29 14.42 -4.79
C ILE A 114 -4.07 13.21 -3.89
N ASP A 115 -4.96 12.96 -2.93
CA ASP A 115 -4.83 11.86 -1.99
C ASP A 115 -5.12 10.53 -2.67
N PHE A 116 -6.10 10.51 -3.57
CA PHE A 116 -6.36 9.34 -4.41
C PHE A 116 -5.17 9.07 -5.35
N PHE A 117 -4.68 10.10 -6.04
CA PHE A 117 -3.55 10.00 -6.97
C PHE A 117 -2.28 9.50 -6.29
N LYS A 118 -1.92 10.04 -5.11
CA LYS A 118 -0.75 9.57 -4.32
C LYS A 118 -0.87 8.12 -3.88
N ASN A 119 -2.09 7.61 -3.73
CA ASN A 119 -2.37 6.25 -3.28
C ASN A 119 -2.77 5.29 -4.41
N CYS A 120 -2.65 5.69 -5.67
CA CYS A 120 -2.93 4.80 -6.80
C CYS A 120 -1.66 4.14 -7.37
N GLU A 121 -1.84 2.95 -7.94
CA GLU A 121 -0.91 2.26 -8.84
C GLU A 121 -1.58 2.01 -10.18
N VAL A 122 -0.79 2.16 -11.25
CA VAL A 122 -1.24 1.83 -12.61
C VAL A 122 -1.12 0.33 -12.82
N VAL A 123 -2.20 -0.32 -13.25
CA VAL A 123 -2.27 -1.76 -13.54
C VAL A 123 -2.70 -2.07 -14.97
#